data_AF-A0A536PSV5-F1
#
_entry.id   AF-A0A536PSV5-F1
#
_cell.length_a   1.000
_cell.length_b   1.000
_cell.length_c   1.000
_cell.angle_alpha   90.00
_cell.angle_beta   90.00
_cell.angle_gamma   90.00
#
_symmetry.space_group_name_H-M   'P 1'
#
loop_
_entity.id
_entity.type
_entity.pdbx_description
1 polymer ?
#
loop_
_entity_poly.entity_id
_entity_poly.type
_entity_poly.pdbx_seq_one_letter_code
_entity_poly.pdbx_strand_id
1 'polypeptide(L)'
;SRLRARVGPAGEPVLLLDQDRARWDRLLIHRGLAALERAQRLGGAIGAYTLQAAIAACHARAATAAETDWLRIVALYDAVAQLAHSPVVELNRAVAVGMAFGPAAGLDLVDALLPEPSLKAYHLLPAVRGDLLRKLGRFEEARAEFERAASLTENVVERELMQRRAAECTAERIAG
;
A
#
# COMPACT_ATOMS: atom_id res chain seq x y z
N SER A 1 -2.57 -13.45 11.37
CA SER A 1 -3.26 -13.19 10.10
C SER A 1 -4.15 -11.98 10.26
N ARG A 2 -4.25 -11.13 9.23
CA ARG A 2 -5.12 -9.94 9.23
C ARG A 2 -6.48 -10.15 8.58
N LEU A 3 -6.80 -11.37 8.13
CA LEU A 3 -7.99 -11.64 7.30
C LEU A 3 -9.29 -11.08 7.91
N ARG A 4 -9.49 -11.26 9.22
CA ARG A 4 -10.67 -10.77 9.95
C ARG A 4 -10.77 -9.25 10.07
N ALA A 5 -9.71 -8.52 9.79
CA ALA A 5 -9.68 -7.05 9.83
C ALA A 5 -9.85 -6.41 8.45
N ARG A 6 -9.82 -7.19 7.35
CA ARG A 6 -9.85 -6.66 5.98
C ARG A 6 -11.20 -6.11 5.54
N VAL A 7 -12.26 -6.48 6.25
CA VAL A 7 -13.65 -6.19 5.87
C VAL A 7 -14.36 -5.60 7.08
N GLY A 8 -15.03 -4.48 6.86
CA GLY A 8 -15.82 -3.78 7.87
C GLY A 8 -17.22 -4.38 8.06
N PRO A 9 -18.01 -3.85 9.00
CA PRO A 9 -19.33 -4.39 9.34
C PRO A 9 -20.32 -4.37 8.17
N ALA A 10 -20.16 -3.47 7.20
CA ALA A 10 -21.01 -3.35 6.03
C ALA A 10 -20.44 -4.07 4.78
N GLY A 11 -19.39 -4.89 4.95
CA GLY A 11 -18.77 -5.63 3.84
C GLY A 11 -17.73 -4.82 3.06
N GLU A 12 -17.44 -3.59 3.47
CA GLU A 12 -16.52 -2.68 2.83
C GLU A 12 -15.04 -3.04 3.10
N PRO A 13 -14.14 -2.80 2.13
CA PRO A 13 -12.71 -3.02 2.33
C PRO A 13 -12.14 -2.01 3.32
N VAL A 14 -11.37 -2.49 4.29
CA VAL A 14 -10.63 -1.65 5.23
C VAL A 14 -9.17 -1.55 4.79
N LEU A 15 -8.69 -0.33 4.55
CA LEU A 15 -7.30 -0.09 4.13
C LEU A 15 -6.33 -0.56 5.20
N LEU A 16 -5.12 -0.97 4.80
CA LEU A 16 -4.17 -1.61 5.72
C LEU A 16 -3.82 -0.76 6.95
N LEU A 17 -3.76 0.56 6.80
CA LEU A 17 -3.45 1.49 7.89
C LEU A 17 -4.63 1.74 8.83
N ASP A 18 -5.86 1.53 8.35
CA ASP A 18 -7.10 1.72 9.11
C ASP A 18 -7.59 0.42 9.76
N GLN A 19 -6.92 -0.71 9.47
CA GLN A 19 -7.26 -1.99 10.06
C GLN A 19 -6.96 -1.99 11.56
N ASP A 20 -7.98 -2.30 12.35
CA ASP A 20 -7.81 -2.57 13.77
C ASP A 20 -6.88 -3.78 13.99
N ARG A 21 -5.67 -3.49 14.46
CA ARG A 21 -4.62 -4.48 14.71
C ARG A 21 -4.90 -5.35 15.93
N ALA A 22 -5.83 -4.97 16.82
CA ALA A 22 -6.29 -5.84 17.90
C ALA A 22 -7.07 -7.05 17.36
N ARG A 23 -7.72 -6.92 16.21
CA ARG A 23 -8.43 -8.01 15.51
C ARG A 23 -7.50 -8.94 14.72
N TRP A 24 -6.20 -8.68 14.71
CA TRP A 24 -5.25 -9.53 14.00
C TRP A 24 -4.96 -10.79 14.80
N ASP A 25 -4.99 -11.94 14.11
CA ASP A 25 -4.70 -13.23 14.72
C ASP A 25 -3.20 -13.31 15.08
N ARG A 26 -2.93 -13.15 16.38
CA ARG A 26 -1.58 -13.15 16.96
C ARG A 26 -0.89 -14.51 16.83
N LEU A 27 -1.61 -15.61 16.99
CA LEU A 27 -1.05 -16.95 16.85
C LEU A 27 -0.50 -17.17 15.44
N LEU A 28 -1.27 -16.82 14.41
CA LEU A 28 -0.82 -16.91 13.02
C LEU A 28 0.29 -15.91 12.69
N ILE A 29 0.31 -14.73 13.32
CA ILE A 29 1.44 -13.79 13.19
C ILE A 29 2.72 -14.41 13.75
N HIS A 30 2.69 -14.92 14.99
CA HIS A 30 3.87 -15.53 15.61
C HIS A 30 4.40 -16.72 14.79
N ARG A 31 3.51 -17.57 14.26
CA ARG A 31 3.90 -18.67 13.36
C ARG A 31 4.58 -18.16 12.08
N GLY A 32 4.04 -17.10 11.45
CA GLY A 32 4.64 -16.50 10.27
C GLY A 32 6.01 -15.89 10.55
N LEU A 33 6.17 -15.21 11.68
CA LEU A 33 7.45 -14.63 12.10
C LEU A 33 8.51 -15.71 12.37
N ALA A 34 8.13 -16.80 13.05
CA ALA A 34 9.03 -17.94 13.30
C ALA A 34 9.45 -18.65 12.01
N ALA A 35 8.54 -18.79 11.04
CA ALA A 35 8.84 -19.35 9.73
C ALA A 35 9.82 -18.46 8.93
N LEU A 36 9.61 -17.14 8.97
CA LEU A 36 10.53 -16.17 8.36
C LEU A 36 11.93 -16.26 8.97
N GLU A 37 12.03 -16.28 10.30
CA GLU A 37 13.32 -16.41 11.00
C GLU A 37 14.02 -17.72 10.64
N ARG A 38 13.28 -18.84 10.56
CA ARG A 38 13.83 -20.12 10.11
C ARG A 38 14.37 -20.04 8.67
N ALA A 39 13.62 -19.44 7.75
CA ALA A 39 14.05 -19.29 6.35
C ALA A 39 15.34 -18.46 6.24
N GLN A 40 15.44 -17.38 7.03
CA GLN A 40 16.65 -16.55 7.09
C GLN A 40 17.86 -17.32 7.63
N ARG A 41 17.70 -18.10 8.70
CA ARG A 41 18.78 -18.93 9.27
C ARG A 41 19.27 -20.02 8.31
N LEU A 42 18.41 -20.49 7.42
CA LEU A 42 18.77 -21.48 6.40
C LEU A 42 19.40 -20.86 5.14
N GLY A 43 19.80 -19.58 5.19
CA GLY A 43 20.46 -18.87 4.08
C GLY A 43 19.50 -18.26 3.05
N GLY A 44 18.18 -18.35 3.26
CA GLY A 44 17.17 -17.82 2.35
C GLY A 44 16.90 -16.32 2.47
N ALA A 45 17.73 -15.56 3.20
CA ALA A 45 17.45 -14.18 3.60
C ALA A 45 17.19 -13.22 2.42
N ILE A 46 17.87 -13.45 1.30
CA ILE A 46 17.79 -12.63 0.09
C ILE A 46 16.84 -13.17 -0.98
N GLY A 47 16.07 -14.24 -0.68
CA GLY A 47 15.07 -14.75 -1.61
C GLY A 47 13.87 -13.80 -1.74
N ALA A 48 13.31 -13.67 -2.95
CA ALA A 48 12.18 -12.78 -3.22
C ALA A 48 11.00 -12.99 -2.24
N TYR A 49 10.65 -14.23 -1.93
CA TYR A 49 9.60 -14.54 -0.95
C TYR A 49 9.97 -14.17 0.48
N THR A 50 11.23 -14.35 0.88
CA THR A 50 11.72 -13.99 2.22
C THR A 50 11.71 -12.47 2.41
N LEU A 51 12.08 -11.71 1.39
CA LEU A 51 12.02 -10.25 1.40
C LEU A 51 10.58 -9.75 1.47
N GLN A 52 9.67 -10.30 0.65
CA GLN A 52 8.24 -9.97 0.73
C GLN A 52 7.63 -10.34 2.10
N ALA A 53 8.03 -11.49 2.66
CA ALA A 53 7.62 -11.88 4.00
C ALA A 53 8.19 -10.94 5.08
N ALA A 54 9.40 -10.42 4.89
CA ALA A 54 9.98 -9.42 5.78
C ALA A 54 9.22 -8.07 5.71
N ILE A 55 8.71 -7.67 4.55
CA ILE A 55 7.84 -6.48 4.41
C ILE A 55 6.55 -6.70 5.22
N ALA A 56 5.89 -7.85 5.03
CA ALA A 56 4.70 -8.19 5.81
C ALA A 56 4.99 -8.28 7.32
N ALA A 57 6.16 -8.75 7.72
CA ALA A 57 6.60 -8.83 9.10
C ALA A 57 6.75 -7.44 9.76
N CYS A 58 7.19 -6.42 9.01
CA CYS A 58 7.27 -5.05 9.52
C CYS A 58 5.88 -4.55 9.96
N HIS A 59 4.86 -4.76 9.14
CA HIS A 59 3.48 -4.46 9.52
C HIS A 59 3.01 -5.30 10.71
N ALA A 60 3.27 -6.62 10.69
CA ALA A 60 2.79 -7.55 11.71
C ALA A 60 3.39 -7.31 13.11
N ARG A 61 4.59 -6.72 13.19
CA ARG A 61 5.28 -6.42 14.45
C ARG A 61 4.79 -5.13 15.10
N ALA A 62 4.42 -4.13 14.30
CA ALA A 62 3.98 -2.85 14.82
C ALA A 62 2.59 -2.96 15.48
N ALA A 63 2.43 -2.44 16.69
CA ALA A 63 1.17 -2.54 17.43
C ALA A 63 0.11 -1.59 16.86
N THR A 64 0.55 -0.44 16.35
CA THR A 64 -0.28 0.54 15.63
C THR A 64 0.22 0.79 14.22
N ALA A 65 -0.60 1.45 13.39
CA ALA A 65 -0.18 1.86 12.05
C ALA A 65 1.03 2.80 12.05
N ALA A 66 1.06 3.75 13.00
CA ALA A 66 2.11 4.75 13.14
C ALA A 66 3.47 4.17 13.50
N GLU A 67 3.50 3.05 14.23
CA GLU A 67 4.75 2.35 14.62
C GLU A 67 5.33 1.46 13.51
N THR A 68 4.73 1.44 12.33
CA THR A 68 5.24 0.65 11.20
C THR A 68 6.61 1.19 10.79
N ASP A 69 7.62 0.31 10.75
CA ASP A 69 8.98 0.66 10.33
C ASP A 69 9.06 0.84 8.81
N TRP A 70 8.66 2.03 8.35
CA TRP A 70 8.62 2.38 6.93
C TRP A 70 10.02 2.48 6.31
N LEU A 71 11.02 2.93 7.06
CA LEU A 71 12.41 2.98 6.58
C LEU A 71 12.91 1.58 6.23
N ARG A 72 12.62 0.58 7.08
CA ARG A 72 12.93 -0.81 6.78
C ARG A 72 12.13 -1.35 5.59
N ILE A 73 10.85 -0.98 5.46
CA ILE A 73 10.05 -1.40 4.31
C ILE A 73 10.62 -0.84 3.00
N VAL A 74 11.08 0.41 2.98
CA VAL A 74 11.77 1.00 1.81
C VAL A 74 13.01 0.17 1.45
N ALA A 75 13.90 -0.09 2.42
CA ALA A 75 15.11 -0.88 2.18
C ALA A 75 14.80 -2.31 1.69
N LEU A 76 13.71 -2.92 2.16
CA LEU A 76 13.27 -4.23 1.68
C LEU A 76 12.72 -4.17 0.25
N TYR A 77 11.96 -3.13 -0.10
CA TYR A 77 11.52 -2.93 -1.48
C TYR A 77 12.68 -2.63 -2.42
N ASP A 78 13.69 -1.85 -1.99
CA ASP A 78 14.94 -1.65 -2.75
C ASP A 78 15.60 -3.00 -3.08
N ALA A 79 15.69 -3.89 -2.09
CA ALA A 79 16.23 -5.24 -2.29
C ALA A 79 15.38 -6.10 -3.24
N VAL A 80 14.04 -6.02 -3.14
CA VAL A 80 13.15 -6.76 -4.06
C VAL A 80 13.26 -6.23 -5.49
N ALA A 81 13.35 -4.91 -5.67
CA ALA A 81 13.49 -4.28 -6.98
C ALA A 81 14.77 -4.72 -7.71
N GLN A 82 15.87 -4.91 -6.98
CA GLN A 82 17.13 -5.44 -7.54
C GLN A 82 16.99 -6.89 -8.04
N LEU A 83 16.08 -7.69 -7.47
CA LEU A 83 15.84 -9.07 -7.90
C LEU A 83 14.79 -9.16 -9.01
N ALA A 84 13.79 -8.30 -8.95
CA ALA A 84 12.65 -8.28 -9.84
C ALA A 84 12.39 -6.84 -10.31
N HIS A 85 12.76 -6.56 -11.55
CA HIS A 85 12.48 -5.32 -12.29
C HIS A 85 10.98 -5.17 -12.61
N SER A 86 10.14 -5.21 -11.58
CA SER A 86 8.68 -5.21 -11.71
C SER A 86 8.13 -3.82 -11.42
N PRO A 87 7.41 -3.20 -12.36
CA PRO A 87 6.77 -1.91 -12.13
C PRO A 87 5.78 -1.90 -10.96
N VAL A 88 5.18 -3.05 -10.64
CA VAL A 88 4.31 -3.20 -9.46
C VAL A 88 5.13 -3.14 -8.16
N VAL A 89 6.36 -3.67 -8.16
CA VAL A 89 7.27 -3.54 -7.02
C VAL A 89 7.68 -2.07 -6.84
N GLU A 90 8.02 -1.37 -7.94
CA GLU A 90 8.34 0.05 -7.91
C GLU A 90 7.17 0.92 -7.41
N LEU A 91 5.94 0.61 -7.83
CA LEU A 91 4.76 1.32 -7.33
C LEU A 91 4.57 1.11 -5.81
N ASN A 92 4.72 -0.12 -5.32
CA ASN A 92 4.64 -0.40 -3.89
C ASN A 92 5.78 0.26 -3.10
N ARG A 93 6.97 0.32 -3.69
CA ARG A 93 8.12 1.05 -3.14
C ARG A 93 7.82 2.54 -3.01
N ALA A 94 7.20 3.15 -4.02
CA ALA A 94 6.81 4.56 -3.99
C ALA A 94 5.84 4.86 -2.82
N VAL A 95 4.90 3.96 -2.52
CA VAL A 95 4.05 4.05 -1.32
C VAL A 95 4.89 4.05 -0.05
N ALA A 96 5.85 3.12 0.08
CA ALA A 96 6.70 3.03 1.26
C ALA A 96 7.55 4.30 1.45
N VAL A 97 8.11 4.85 0.36
CA VAL A 97 8.84 6.12 0.36
C VAL A 97 7.92 7.28 0.79
N GLY A 98 6.70 7.33 0.27
CA GLY A 98 5.71 8.34 0.66
C GLY A 98 5.36 8.30 2.16
N MET A 99 5.36 7.10 2.76
CA MET A 99 5.12 6.92 4.19
C MET A 99 6.34 7.25 5.06
N ALA A 100 7.56 6.99 4.57
CA ALA A 100 8.79 7.23 5.32
C ALA A 100 9.27 8.68 5.23
N PHE A 101 9.14 9.30 4.06
CA PHE A 101 9.75 10.60 3.72
C PHE A 101 8.73 11.66 3.33
N GLY A 102 7.43 11.34 3.42
CA GLY A 102 6.33 12.25 3.15
C GLY A 102 5.74 12.09 1.74
N PRO A 103 4.47 12.50 1.55
CA PRO A 103 3.69 12.17 0.36
C PRO A 103 4.27 12.74 -0.94
N ALA A 104 4.99 13.86 -0.89
CA ALA A 104 5.67 14.43 -2.07
C ALA A 104 6.73 13.49 -2.64
N ALA A 105 7.60 12.92 -1.79
CA ALA A 105 8.65 11.99 -2.22
C ALA A 105 8.07 10.71 -2.84
N GLY A 106 6.95 10.22 -2.31
CA GLY A 106 6.22 9.11 -2.93
C GLY A 106 5.61 9.49 -4.27
N LEU A 107 5.04 10.70 -4.38
CA LEU A 107 4.38 11.17 -5.60
C LEU A 107 5.36 11.31 -6.76
N ASP A 108 6.56 11.83 -6.52
CA ASP A 108 7.61 11.95 -7.54
C ASP A 108 7.95 10.60 -8.18
N LEU A 109 8.02 9.54 -7.36
CA LEU A 109 8.28 8.17 -7.83
C LEU A 109 7.09 7.60 -8.59
N VAL A 110 5.86 7.87 -8.15
CA VAL A 110 4.64 7.44 -8.85
C VAL A 110 4.52 8.14 -10.22
N ASP A 111 4.83 9.43 -10.27
CA ASP A 111 4.78 10.21 -11.51
C ASP A 111 5.79 9.70 -12.54
N ALA A 112 6.97 9.24 -12.10
CA ALA A 112 7.95 8.57 -12.96
C ALA A 112 7.45 7.24 -13.56
N LEU A 113 6.45 6.60 -12.96
CA LEU A 113 5.84 5.35 -13.45
C LEU A 113 4.68 5.59 -14.42
N LEU A 114 4.18 6.82 -14.58
CA LEU A 114 3.07 7.13 -15.50
C LEU A 114 3.32 6.70 -16.97
N PRO A 115 4.55 6.81 -17.52
CA PRO A 115 4.83 6.38 -18.89
C PRO A 115 4.90 4.85 -19.06
N GLU A 116 4.95 4.07 -17.98
CA GLU A 116 5.18 2.62 -18.02
C GLU A 116 3.97 1.88 -18.65
N PRO A 117 4.13 1.26 -19.84
CA PRO A 117 3.01 0.67 -20.58
C PRO A 117 2.29 -0.43 -19.81
N SER A 118 3.02 -1.23 -19.02
CA SER A 118 2.45 -2.34 -18.26
C SER A 118 1.52 -1.88 -17.11
N LEU A 119 1.61 -0.61 -16.70
CA LEU A 119 0.77 -0.04 -15.64
C LEU A 119 -0.40 0.80 -16.19
N LYS A 120 -0.50 1.01 -17.50
CA LYS A 120 -1.51 1.91 -18.10
C LYS A 120 -2.96 1.56 -17.74
N ALA A 121 -3.26 0.27 -17.66
CA ALA A 121 -4.57 -0.27 -17.28
C ALA A 121 -4.62 -0.76 -15.81
N TYR A 122 -3.56 -0.56 -15.05
CA TYR A 122 -3.47 -1.03 -13.67
C TYR A 122 -4.10 0.00 -12.73
N HIS A 123 -5.33 -0.27 -12.28
CA HIS A 123 -6.13 0.65 -11.48
C HIS A 123 -5.45 1.14 -10.19
N LEU A 124 -4.48 0.40 -9.64
CA LEU A 124 -3.77 0.79 -8.43
C LEU A 124 -2.76 1.92 -8.64
N LEU A 125 -2.26 2.14 -9.87
CA LEU A 125 -1.39 3.27 -10.17
C LEU A 125 -2.10 4.62 -9.91
N PRO A 126 -3.26 4.92 -10.56
CA PRO A 126 -4.00 6.13 -10.25
C PRO A 126 -4.55 6.15 -8.81
N ALA A 127 -4.93 5.00 -8.22
CA ALA A 127 -5.37 4.97 -6.82
C ALA A 127 -4.29 5.45 -5.84
N VAL A 128 -3.04 4.97 -6.01
CA VAL A 128 -1.90 5.38 -5.18
C VAL A 128 -1.57 6.85 -5.41
N ARG A 129 -1.57 7.30 -6.67
CA ARG A 129 -1.34 8.71 -7.01
C ARG A 129 -2.36 9.62 -6.33
N GLY A 130 -3.66 9.26 -6.40
CA GLY A 130 -4.74 9.98 -5.74
C GLY A 130 -4.58 10.05 -4.22
N ASP A 131 -4.13 8.97 -3.58
CA ASP A 131 -3.82 8.93 -2.14
C ASP A 131 -2.80 10.00 -1.73
N LEU A 132 -1.69 10.07 -2.48
CA LEU A 132 -0.58 10.98 -2.21
C LEU A 132 -0.97 12.43 -2.48
N LEU A 133 -1.68 12.68 -3.58
CA LEU A 133 -2.22 14.01 -3.92
C LEU A 133 -3.18 14.52 -2.84
N ARG A 134 -4.09 13.66 -2.36
CA ARG A 134 -5.03 14.03 -1.29
C ARG A 134 -4.29 14.39 0.01
N LYS A 135 -3.26 13.61 0.38
CA LYS A 135 -2.38 13.90 1.53
C LYS A 135 -1.61 15.22 1.40
N LEU A 136 -1.42 15.71 0.19
CA LEU A 136 -0.81 17.02 -0.12
C LEU A 136 -1.84 18.16 -0.24
N GLY A 137 -3.13 17.89 -0.03
CA GLY A 137 -4.21 18.87 -0.22
C GLY A 137 -4.54 19.18 -1.69
N ARG A 138 -4.01 18.41 -2.64
CA ARG A 138 -4.26 18.57 -4.09
C ARG A 138 -5.56 17.85 -4.49
N PHE A 139 -6.68 18.29 -3.92
CA PHE A 139 -7.94 17.54 -3.94
C PHE A 139 -8.55 17.34 -5.33
N GLU A 140 -8.49 18.33 -6.23
CA GLU A 140 -9.03 18.17 -7.60
C GLU A 140 -8.25 17.13 -8.40
N GLU A 141 -6.92 17.12 -8.28
CA GLU A 141 -6.08 16.12 -8.93
C GLU A 141 -6.30 14.74 -8.31
N ALA A 142 -6.41 14.66 -6.98
CA ALA A 142 -6.72 13.42 -6.29
C ALA A 142 -8.06 12.83 -6.73
N ARG A 143 -9.10 13.67 -6.86
CA ARG A 143 -10.43 13.27 -7.34
C ARG A 143 -10.34 12.65 -8.73
N ALA A 144 -9.66 13.31 -9.66
CA ALA A 144 -9.51 12.81 -11.04
C ALA A 144 -8.81 11.44 -11.08
N GLU A 145 -7.79 11.24 -10.25
CA GLU A 145 -7.09 9.95 -10.16
C GLU A 145 -7.97 8.86 -9.54
N PHE A 146 -8.78 9.16 -8.52
CA PHE A 146 -9.72 8.18 -7.98
C PHE A 146 -10.82 7.82 -8.99
N GLU A 147 -11.35 8.79 -9.74
CA GLU A 147 -12.30 8.53 -10.83
C GLU A 147 -11.68 7.64 -11.93
N ARG A 148 -10.40 7.87 -12.26
CA ARG A 148 -9.65 7.02 -13.18
C ARG A 148 -9.42 5.62 -12.62
N ALA A 149 -9.09 5.48 -11.35
CA ALA A 149 -8.96 4.17 -10.71
C ALA A 149 -10.28 3.39 -10.74
N ALA A 150 -11.41 4.07 -10.50
CA ALA A 150 -12.73 3.48 -10.55
C ALA A 150 -13.11 2.96 -11.94
N SER A 151 -12.70 3.66 -13.01
CA SER A 151 -13.00 3.25 -14.39
C SER A 151 -12.16 2.07 -14.89
N LEU A 152 -11.02 1.78 -14.25
CA LEU A 152 -10.10 0.72 -14.64
C LEU A 152 -10.31 -0.62 -13.92
N THR A 153 -11.09 -0.66 -12.83
CA THR A 153 -11.37 -1.91 -12.11
C THR A 153 -12.73 -2.50 -12.49
N GLU A 154 -12.77 -3.82 -12.71
CA GLU A 154 -14.00 -4.60 -12.86
C GLU A 154 -14.60 -5.02 -11.51
N ASN A 155 -13.85 -4.86 -10.42
CA ASN A 155 -14.33 -5.18 -9.09
C ASN A 155 -15.24 -4.06 -8.57
N VAL A 156 -16.53 -4.37 -8.42
CA VAL A 156 -17.56 -3.43 -7.96
C VAL A 156 -17.20 -2.79 -6.62
N VAL A 157 -16.64 -3.56 -5.68
CA VAL A 157 -16.29 -3.08 -4.34
C VAL A 157 -15.12 -2.09 -4.38
N GLU A 158 -14.12 -2.34 -5.23
CA GLU A 158 -13.01 -1.40 -5.43
C GLU A 158 -13.47 -0.14 -6.15
N ARG A 159 -14.36 -0.28 -7.14
CA ARG A 159 -14.96 0.85 -7.86
C ARG A 159 -15.72 1.78 -6.92
N GLU A 160 -16.60 1.22 -6.09
CA GLU A 160 -17.35 1.99 -5.08
C GLU A 160 -16.42 2.66 -4.08
N LEU A 161 -15.36 1.97 -3.63
CA LEU A 161 -14.34 2.58 -2.77
C LEU A 161 -13.71 3.80 -3.45
N MET A 162 -13.25 3.67 -4.69
CA MET A 162 -12.61 4.78 -5.41
C MET A 162 -13.57 5.95 -5.64
N GLN A 163 -14.84 5.67 -5.98
CA GLN A 163 -15.86 6.71 -6.14
C GLN A 163 -16.14 7.48 -4.83
N ARG A 164 -16.22 6.78 -3.69
CA ARG A 164 -16.36 7.45 -2.38
C ARG A 164 -15.18 8.37 -2.10
N ARG A 165 -13.95 7.92 -2.37
CA ARG A 165 -12.74 8.72 -2.16
C ARG A 165 -12.67 9.95 -3.07
N ALA A 166 -13.19 9.85 -4.30
CA ALA A 166 -13.35 11.00 -5.18
C ALA A 166 -14.35 12.03 -4.62
N ALA A 167 -15.48 11.56 -4.08
CA ALA A 167 -16.48 12.41 -3.43
C ALA A 167 -15.93 13.10 -2.16
N GLU A 168 -15.16 12.37 -1.34
CA GLU A 168 -14.48 12.92 -0.16
C GLU A 168 -13.53 14.07 -0.52
N CYS A 169 -12.77 13.97 -1.62
CA CYS A 169 -11.91 15.06 -2.08
C CYS A 169 -12.71 16.34 -2.40
N THR A 170 -13.93 16.20 -2.92
CA THR A 170 -14.81 17.34 -3.19
C THR A 170 -15.26 18.02 -1.90
N ALA A 171 -15.61 17.21 -0.89
CA ALA A 171 -16.02 17.71 0.42
C ALA A 171 -14.85 18.40 1.15
N GLU A 172 -13.65 17.80 1.14
CA GLU A 172 -12.44 18.36 1.75
C GLU A 172 -12.04 19.70 1.11
N ARG A 173 -12.20 19.84 -0.22
CA ARG A 173 -11.98 21.12 -0.92
C ARG A 173 -12.93 22.22 -0.47
N ILE A 174 -14.17 21.90 -0.14
CA ILE A 174 -15.17 22.91 0.28
C ILE A 174 -14.94 23.34 1.73
N ALA A 175 -14.33 22.48 2.55
CA ALA A 175 -14.11 22.72 3.98
C ALA A 175 -12.81 23.49 4.29
N GLY A 176 -11.85 23.55 3.36
CA GLY A 176 -10.57 24.27 3.48
C GLY A 176 -10.54 25.56 2.69
#